data_AF-A0A7U3UTY1-F1
#
_entry.id   AF-A0A7U3UTY1-F1
#
_cell.length_a   1.000
_cell.length_b   1.000
_cell.length_c   1.000
_cell.angle_alpha   90.00
_cell.angle_beta   90.00
_cell.angle_gamma   90.00
#
_symmetry.space_group_name_H-M   'P 1'
#
loop_
_entity.id
_entity.type
_entity.pdbx_description
1 polymer ?
#
loop_
_entity_poly.entity_id
_entity_poly.type
_entity_poly.pdbx_seq_one_letter_code
_entity_poly.pdbx_strand_id
1 'polypeptide(L)' 'MYGWIWRHLPGNAWVRALISLLLVLAVVYILFQYVFPWAEPLLPFNDVTVDDGMTSVQHGVAAVR' A
#
# COMPACT_ATOMS: atom_id res chain seq x y z
N MET A 1 -30.75 -28.47 -12.65
CA MET A 1 -29.50 -28.26 -13.41
C MET A 1 -28.85 -26.88 -13.17
N TYR A 2 -28.94 -26.30 -11.96
CA TYR A 2 -27.94 -25.37 -11.38
C TYR A 2 -27.83 -25.52 -9.84
N GLY A 3 -28.76 -26.26 -9.21
CA GLY A 3 -28.82 -26.40 -7.75
C GLY A 3 -27.76 -27.29 -7.10
N TRP A 4 -26.93 -28.00 -7.86
CA TRP A 4 -25.89 -28.88 -7.29
C TRP A 4 -24.64 -28.11 -6.85
N ILE A 5 -24.28 -27.03 -7.57
CA ILE A 5 -23.11 -26.18 -7.23
C ILE A 5 -23.38 -25.26 -6.03
N TRP A 6 -24.65 -24.91 -5.79
CA TRP A 6 -25.09 -24.10 -4.64
C TRP A 6 -25.21 -24.88 -3.33
N ARG A 7 -25.01 -26.21 -3.36
CA ARG A 7 -25.25 -27.12 -2.22
C ARG A 7 -23.99 -27.64 -1.53
N HIS A 8 -22.79 -27.34 -2.05
CA HIS A 8 -21.52 -27.79 -1.47
C HIS A 8 -20.86 -26.79 -0.53
N LEU A 9 -21.55 -25.70 -0.21
CA LEU A 9 -20.98 -24.61 0.54
C LEU A 9 -21.76 -24.35 1.83
N PRO A 10 -21.10 -24.41 2.99
CA PRO A 10 -21.73 -24.02 4.24
C PRO A 10 -21.95 -22.50 4.22
N GLY A 11 -23.22 -22.08 4.14
CA GLY A 11 -23.64 -20.69 4.22
C GLY A 11 -24.12 -20.08 2.89
N ASN A 12 -25.07 -19.15 3.00
CA ASN A 12 -25.71 -18.45 1.88
C ASN A 12 -24.66 -17.68 1.02
N ALA A 13 -24.91 -17.42 -0.27
CA ALA A 13 -23.94 -16.75 -1.15
C ALA A 13 -23.42 -15.40 -0.63
N TRP A 14 -24.23 -14.66 0.13
CA TRP A 14 -23.82 -13.44 0.84
C TRP A 14 -22.78 -13.71 1.93
N VAL A 15 -22.87 -14.81 2.68
CA VAL A 15 -21.87 -15.19 3.68
C VAL A 15 -20.53 -15.48 3.00
N ARG A 16 -20.56 -16.18 1.87
CA ARG A 16 -19.35 -16.45 1.08
C ARG A 16 -18.75 -15.17 0.50
N ALA A 17 -19.58 -14.28 -0.03
CA ALA A 17 -19.15 -12.98 -0.52
C ALA A 17 -18.52 -12.13 0.59
N LEU A 18 -19.14 -12.12 1.78
CA LEU A 18 -18.61 -11.43 2.96
C LEU A 18 -17.26 -12.00 3.41
N ILE A 19 -17.13 -13.32 3.50
CA ILE A 19 -15.86 -13.96 3.88
C ILE A 19 -14.76 -13.66 2.86
N SER A 20 -15.06 -13.76 1.57
CA SER A 20 -14.09 -13.41 0.52
C SER A 20 -13.69 -11.94 0.58
N LEU A 21 -14.66 -11.03 0.79
CA LEU A 21 -14.38 -9.60 0.96
C LEU A 21 -13.49 -9.34 2.17
N LEU A 22 -13.78 -10.00 3.31
CA LEU A 22 -12.97 -9.93 4.52
C LEU A 22 -11.55 -10.43 4.27
N LEU A 23 -11.39 -11.52 3.51
CA LEU A 23 -10.08 -12.08 3.18
C LEU A 23 -9.26 -11.08 2.36
N VAL A 24 -9.88 -10.43 1.36
CA VAL A 24 -9.22 -9.40 0.55
C VAL A 24 -8.82 -8.20 1.42
N LEU A 25 -9.73 -7.72 2.28
CA LEU A 25 -9.42 -6.63 3.20
C LEU A 25 -8.30 -6.99 4.17
N ALA A 26 -8.25 -8.23 4.66
CA ALA A 26 -7.17 -8.70 5.52
C ALA A 26 -5.82 -8.72 4.79
N VAL A 27 -5.79 -9.17 3.54
CA VAL A 27 -4.57 -9.15 2.71
C VAL A 27 -4.12 -7.70 2.47
N VAL A 28 -5.02 -6.80 2.08
CA VAL A 28 -4.71 -5.38 1.89
C VAL A 28 -4.17 -4.77 3.19
N TYR A 29 -4.80 -5.06 4.33
CA TYR A 29 -4.35 -4.58 5.64
C TYR A 29 -2.93 -5.03 5.96
N ILE A 30 -2.60 -6.32 5.76
CA ILE A 30 -1.25 -6.85 5.99
C ILE A 30 -0.25 -6.20 5.02
N LEU A 31 -0.62 -6.02 3.76
CA LEU A 31 0.24 -5.40 2.77
C LEU A 31 0.61 -3.96 3.20
N PHE A 32 -0.38 -3.18 3.64
CA PHE A 32 -0.15 -1.81 4.08
C PHE A 32 0.59 -1.71 5.41
N GLN A 33 0.27 -2.56 6.40
CA GLN A 33 0.88 -2.46 7.73
C GLN A 33 2.27 -3.10 7.83
N TYR A 34 2.59 -4.07 6.97
CA TYR A 34 3.83 -4.84 7.08
C TYR A 34 4.69 -4.76 5.83
N VAL A 35 4.12 -4.95 4.64
CA VAL A 35 4.89 -4.94 3.39
C VAL A 35 5.31 -3.53 3.01
N PHE A 36 4.43 -2.54 3.21
CA PHE A 36 4.75 -1.16 2.86
C PHE A 36 5.89 -0.57 3.70
N PRO A 37 5.93 -0.70 5.04
CA PRO A 37 7.08 -0.24 5.82
C PRO A 37 8.40 -0.94 5.45
N TRP A 38 8.33 -2.21 5.03
CA TRP A 38 9.49 -2.93 4.52
C TRP A 38 9.92 -2.45 3.12
N ALA A 39 8.96 -2.08 2.26
CA ALA A 39 9.21 -1.62 0.89
C ALA A 39 9.57 -0.13 0.82
N GLU A 40 9.19 0.68 1.81
CA GLU A 40 9.43 2.13 1.87
C GLU A 40 10.89 2.52 1.59
N PRO A 41 11.92 1.85 2.14
CA PRO A 41 13.32 2.17 1.85
C PRO A 41 13.77 1.79 0.44
N LEU A 42 13.03 0.92 -0.26
CA LEU A 42 13.35 0.47 -1.61
C LEU A 42 12.72 1.37 -2.68
N LEU A 43 11.80 2.26 -2.31
CA LEU A 43 11.11 3.14 -3.23
C LEU A 43 11.95 4.41 -3.48
N PRO A 44 12.44 4.64 -4.72
CA PRO A 44 13.30 5.78 -5.07
C PRO A 44 12.54 7.12 -5.13
N PHE A 45 11.31 7.16 -4.62
CA PHE A 45 10.44 8.35 -4.58
C PHE A 45 10.40 9.02 -3.19
N ASN A 46 10.98 8.38 -2.17
CA ASN A 46 11.05 8.94 -0.81
C ASN A 46 12.21 9.93 -0.62
N ASP A 47 13.13 10.01 -1.59
CA ASP A 47 14.07 11.12 -1.72
C ASP A 47 13.31 12.34 -2.27
N VAL A 48 12.49 12.97 -1.43
CA VAL A 48 11.95 14.28 -1.71
C VAL A 48 13.11 15.26 -1.84
N THR A 49 13.19 15.93 -2.98
CA THR A 49 14.17 16.93 -3.44
C THR A 49 14.25 18.21 -2.58
N VAL A 50 14.03 18.11 -1.27
CA VAL A 50 14.02 19.24 -0.33
C VAL A 50 15.44 19.75 -0.04
N ASP A 51 16.49 18.95 -0.27
CA ASP A 51 17.89 19.33 0.02
C ASP A 51 18.60 20.10 -1.11
N ASP A 52 18.12 20.00 -2.36
CA ASP A 52 18.73 20.69 -3.52
C ASP A 52 18.53 22.22 -3.48
N GLY A 53 17.43 22.68 -2.85
CA GLY A 53 17.13 24.11 -2.71
C GLY A 53 17.95 24.80 -1.62
N MET A 54 18.23 24.12 -0.50
CA MET A 54 18.99 24.70 0.62
C MET A 54 20.49 24.74 0.35
N THR A 55 21.05 23.73 -0.32
CA THR A 55 22.48 23.68 -0.67
C THR A 55 22.85 24.69 -1.78
N SER A 56 21.98 24.89 -2.78
CA SER A 56 22.19 25.88 -3.85
C SER A 56 22.12 27.34 -3.36
N VAL A 57 21.22 27.65 -2.43
CA VAL A 57 21.15 28.97 -1.77
C VAL A 57 22.38 29.21 -0.90
N GLN A 58 22.85 28.20 -0.16
CA GLN A 58 24.01 28.33 0.73
C GLN A 58 25.32 28.60 -0.04
N HIS A 59 25.52 27.95 -1.20
CA HIS A 59 26.68 28.21 -2.07
C HIS A 59 26.63 29.58 -2.76
N GLY A 60 25.44 30.07 -3.12
CA GLY A 60 25.28 31.40 -3.70
C GLY A 60 25.55 32.54 -2.71
N VAL A 61 25.10 32.39 -1.45
CA VAL A 61 25.25 33.42 -0.41
C VAL A 61 26.70 33.55 0.08
N ALA A 62 27.48 32.46 0.05
CA ALA A 62 28.90 32.49 0.41
C ALA A 62 29.79 33.21 -0.62
N ALA A 63 29.36 33.28 -1.89
CA ALA A 63 30.09 33.96 -2.96
C ALA A 63 29.84 35.47 -3.05
N VAL A 64 28.82 35.97 -2.32
CA VAL A 64 28.41 37.39 -2.33
C VAL A 64 29.01 38.18 -1.14
N ARG A 65 29.64 37.49 -0.19
CA ARG A 65 30.43 38.09 0.91
C ARG A 65 31.91 38.08 0.59
#